data_AF-A0A852M9B5-F1
#
_entry.id   AF-A0A852M9B5-F1
#
_cell.length_a   1.000
_cell.length_b   1.000
_cell.length_c   1.000
_cell.angle_alpha   90.00
_cell.angle_beta   90.00
_cell.angle_gamma   90.00
#
_symmetry.space_group_name_H-M   'P 1'
#
loop_
_entity.id
_entity.type
_entity.pdbx_description
1 polymer ?
#
loop_
_entity_poly.entity_id
_entity_poly.type
_entity_poly.pdbx_seq_one_letter_code
_entity_poly.pdbx_strand_id
1 'polypeptide(L)'
;LCRELLDLETENEQTLAEMAQLKEEEKRYRDLLESCDFAEWEIAEWSEQRAVFMFLYDSIELTVVFGPPIDGDTYGEDPSRKILGLSFESLLDEEEAPASSCLVQRLIFQFIESQGCWQEKCPTLRCLPQVLQDVSVVVTHCRVLGEEIEFLERWGGKFNLLKVEISDTQVKLLFSALAVLAKFEVTLSLSAQYPSASLPFAVQKRIGNIGEMEISAVLADVPVGHHYLRRIVSKIHQSLLRDP
;
A
#
# COMPACT_ATOMS: atom_id res chain seq x y z
N LEU A 1 9.35 -29.60 -45.24
CA LEU A 1 10.36 -28.52 -45.13
C LEU A 1 9.74 -27.12 -45.26
N CYS A 2 9.40 -26.57 -46.43
CA CYS A 2 8.87 -25.18 -46.45
C CYS A 2 7.46 -25.00 -45.86
N ARG A 3 6.60 -26.01 -45.96
CA ARG A 3 5.22 -25.94 -45.43
C ARG A 3 5.17 -26.14 -43.92
N GLU A 4 5.92 -27.13 -43.41
CA GLU A 4 6.05 -27.38 -41.98
C GLU A 4 6.66 -26.20 -41.21
N LEU A 5 7.57 -25.42 -41.82
CA LEU A 5 8.14 -24.23 -41.18
C LEU A 5 7.14 -23.07 -41.08
N LEU A 6 6.34 -22.85 -42.14
CA LEU A 6 5.29 -21.82 -42.12
C LEU A 6 4.17 -22.18 -41.14
N ASP A 7 3.79 -23.46 -41.09
CA ASP A 7 2.79 -23.96 -40.13
C ASP A 7 3.30 -23.80 -38.68
N LEU A 8 4.60 -24.05 -38.44
CA LEU A 8 5.20 -23.83 -37.12
C LEU A 8 5.24 -22.35 -36.70
N GLU A 9 5.53 -21.44 -37.64
CA GLU A 9 5.54 -19.99 -37.36
C GLU A 9 4.13 -19.46 -37.04
N THR A 10 3.11 -19.94 -37.76
CA THR A 10 1.73 -19.54 -37.48
C THR A 10 1.22 -20.08 -36.14
N GLU A 11 1.59 -21.31 -35.79
CA GLU A 11 1.27 -21.89 -34.48
C GLU A 11 1.94 -21.08 -33.35
N ASN A 12 3.20 -20.67 -33.53
CA ASN A 12 3.95 -19.91 -32.53
C ASN A 12 3.34 -18.51 -32.28
N GLU A 13 2.96 -17.79 -33.34
CA GLU A 13 2.30 -16.48 -33.22
C GLU A 13 0.94 -16.56 -32.53
N GLN A 14 0.18 -17.63 -32.75
CA GLN A 14 -1.08 -17.87 -32.02
C GLN A 14 -0.85 -18.10 -30.54
N THR A 15 0.13 -18.93 -30.16
CA THR A 15 0.49 -19.13 -28.75
C THR A 15 0.91 -17.84 -28.06
N LEU A 16 1.61 -16.92 -28.74
CA LEU A 16 2.01 -15.64 -28.17
C LEU A 16 0.81 -14.70 -27.95
N ALA A 17 -0.16 -14.69 -28.86
CA ALA A 17 -1.39 -13.91 -28.72
C ALA A 17 -2.24 -14.41 -27.53
N GLU A 18 -2.34 -15.73 -27.35
CA GLU A 18 -3.04 -16.34 -26.22
C GLU A 18 -2.35 -16.03 -24.88
N MET A 19 -1.01 -16.07 -24.84
CA MET A 19 -0.25 -15.70 -23.64
C MET A 19 -0.40 -14.22 -23.25
N ALA A 20 -0.52 -13.31 -24.22
CA ALA A 20 -0.78 -11.90 -23.94
C ALA A 20 -2.19 -11.67 -23.38
N GLN A 21 -3.18 -12.39 -23.91
CA GLN A 21 -4.57 -12.30 -23.47
C GLN A 21 -4.76 -12.85 -22.04
N LEU A 22 -4.10 -13.97 -21.71
CA LEU A 22 -4.11 -14.55 -20.36
C LEU A 22 -3.47 -13.63 -19.31
N LYS A 23 -2.43 -12.87 -19.68
CA LYS A 23 -1.81 -11.88 -18.78
C LYS A 23 -2.71 -10.67 -18.48
N GLU A 24 -3.48 -10.20 -19.47
CA GLU A 24 -4.40 -9.08 -19.27
C GLU A 24 -5.58 -9.50 -18.35
N GLU A 25 -6.00 -10.76 -18.41
CA GLU A 25 -7.00 -11.30 -17.48
C GLU A 25 -6.44 -11.55 -16.07
N GLU A 26 -5.20 -12.04 -15.95
CA GLU A 26 -4.53 -12.19 -14.64
C GLU A 26 -4.39 -10.85 -13.91
N LYS A 27 -4.16 -9.75 -14.65
CA LYS A 27 -4.18 -8.39 -14.11
C LYS A 27 -5.59 -7.97 -13.68
N ARG A 28 -6.60 -8.19 -14.53
CA ARG A 28 -8.03 -7.90 -14.26
C ARG A 28 -8.54 -8.58 -12.99
N TYR A 29 -8.10 -9.81 -12.68
CA TYR A 29 -8.51 -10.53 -11.45
C TYR A 29 -7.72 -10.14 -10.19
N ARG A 30 -6.49 -9.64 -10.34
CA ARG A 30 -5.69 -9.10 -9.24
C ARG A 30 -6.25 -7.77 -8.76
N ASP A 31 -6.64 -6.90 -9.69
CA ASP A 31 -7.34 -5.63 -9.42
C ASP A 31 -8.73 -5.87 -8.78
N LEU A 32 -9.34 -7.03 -9.03
CA LEU A 32 -10.62 -7.44 -8.43
C LEU A 32 -10.48 -8.13 -7.06
N LEU A 33 -9.28 -8.58 -6.67
CA LEU A 33 -9.02 -9.21 -5.37
C LEU A 33 -8.49 -8.20 -4.35
N GLU A 34 -7.87 -7.10 -4.80
CA GLU A 34 -7.74 -5.85 -4.02
C GLU A 34 -9.12 -5.20 -3.75
N SER A 35 -10.16 -5.62 -4.47
CA SER A 35 -11.55 -5.22 -4.27
C SER A 35 -12.37 -6.27 -3.49
N CYS A 36 -11.93 -6.81 -2.34
CA CYS A 36 -12.84 -7.59 -1.46
C CYS A 36 -12.34 -7.74 0.00
N ASP A 37 -12.40 -6.66 0.77
CA ASP A 37 -13.19 -6.54 2.03
C ASP A 37 -13.41 -5.03 2.25
N PHE A 38 -14.59 -4.52 1.88
CA PHE A 38 -14.73 -3.14 1.37
C PHE A 38 -14.90 -2.04 2.41
N ALA A 39 -15.07 -2.40 3.68
CA ALA A 39 -15.18 -1.42 4.75
C ALA A 39 -14.07 -1.67 5.76
N GLU A 40 -12.96 -0.94 5.63
CA GLU A 40 -11.94 -0.82 6.69
C GLU A 40 -12.44 0.01 7.88
N TRP A 41 -13.73 0.36 7.89
CA TRP A 41 -14.34 1.20 8.91
C TRP A 41 -15.54 0.55 9.58
N GLU A 42 -15.69 0.87 10.85
CA GLU A 42 -16.87 0.57 11.66
C GLU A 42 -17.53 1.87 12.11
N ILE A 43 -18.86 1.86 12.29
CA ILE A 43 -19.59 3.02 12.82
C ILE A 43 -19.55 2.92 14.35
N ALA A 44 -18.85 3.85 14.99
CA ALA A 44 -18.84 3.97 16.44
C ALA A 44 -20.04 4.76 16.97
N GLU A 45 -20.46 5.80 16.25
CA GLU A 45 -21.57 6.66 16.64
C GLU A 45 -22.36 7.13 15.41
N TRP A 46 -23.69 7.15 15.53
CA TRP A 46 -24.57 7.84 14.61
C TRP A 46 -25.65 8.59 15.38
N SER A 47 -25.75 9.90 15.15
CA SER A 47 -26.70 10.79 15.80
C SER A 47 -27.27 11.82 14.82
N GLU A 48 -28.25 12.61 15.26
CA GLU A 48 -28.72 13.73 14.48
C GLU A 48 -27.61 14.76 14.20
N GLN A 49 -26.63 14.93 15.07
CA GLN A 49 -25.64 16.03 14.93
C GLN A 49 -24.34 15.58 14.28
N ARG A 50 -23.98 14.31 14.40
CA ARG A 50 -22.71 13.77 13.91
C ARG A 50 -22.74 12.27 13.67
N ALA A 51 -21.79 11.79 12.89
CA ALA A 51 -21.42 10.38 12.79
C ALA A 51 -19.91 10.21 13.04
N VAL A 52 -19.54 9.09 13.64
CA VAL A 52 -18.15 8.75 13.94
C VAL A 52 -17.83 7.39 13.33
N PHE A 53 -16.78 7.34 12.53
CA PHE A 53 -16.27 6.15 11.87
C PHE A 53 -14.87 5.83 12.40
N MET A 54 -14.63 4.57 12.71
CA MET A 54 -13.35 4.08 13.21
C MET A 54 -12.67 3.27 12.13
N PHE A 55 -11.42 3.57 11.82
CA PHE A 55 -10.59 2.86 10.85
C PHE A 55 -9.40 2.19 11.54
N LEU A 56 -8.84 1.18 10.86
CA LEU A 56 -7.57 0.53 11.24
C LEU A 56 -7.58 0.05 12.70
N TYR A 57 -8.52 -0.84 13.04
CA TYR A 57 -8.64 -1.40 14.39
C TYR A 57 -8.77 -0.31 15.47
N ASP A 58 -9.67 0.63 15.25
CA ASP A 58 -9.98 1.74 16.16
C ASP A 58 -8.84 2.75 16.40
N SER A 59 -7.78 2.72 15.59
CA SER A 59 -6.64 3.63 15.77
C SER A 59 -6.79 4.97 15.05
N ILE A 60 -7.79 5.11 14.17
CA ILE A 60 -8.07 6.34 13.42
C ILE A 60 -9.56 6.64 13.52
N GLU A 61 -9.90 7.83 13.98
CA GLU A 61 -11.28 8.31 14.06
C GLU A 61 -11.56 9.29 12.92
N LEU A 62 -12.70 9.14 12.26
CA LEU A 62 -13.30 10.14 11.37
C LEU A 62 -14.60 10.64 11.99
N THR A 63 -14.62 11.92 12.34
CA THR A 63 -15.82 12.62 12.82
C THR A 63 -16.44 13.45 11.69
N VAL A 64 -17.73 13.21 11.42
CA VAL A 64 -18.54 13.93 10.44
C VAL A 64 -19.63 14.72 11.18
N VAL A 65 -19.61 16.05 11.06
CA VAL A 65 -20.60 16.94 11.69
C VAL A 65 -21.67 17.30 10.67
N PHE A 66 -22.93 17.04 10.99
CA PHE A 66 -24.06 17.30 10.11
C PHE A 66 -24.63 18.70 10.28
N GLY A 67 -25.18 19.22 9.18
CA GLY A 67 -26.02 20.42 9.16
C GLY A 67 -27.38 20.18 9.81
N PRO A 68 -28.18 21.24 9.98
CA PRO A 68 -29.54 21.09 10.50
C PRO A 68 -30.35 20.06 9.69
N PRO A 69 -31.28 19.33 10.33
CA PRO A 69 -32.15 18.37 9.65
C PRO A 69 -32.91 19.04 8.50
N ILE A 70 -33.18 18.27 7.45
CA ILE A 70 -34.02 18.72 6.33
C ILE A 70 -35.48 18.43 6.68
N ASP A 71 -36.39 19.34 6.33
CA ASP A 71 -37.83 19.15 6.58
C ASP A 71 -38.32 17.83 5.94
N GLY A 72 -38.79 16.90 6.77
CA GLY A 72 -39.25 15.58 6.36
C GLY A 72 -38.22 14.45 6.54
N ASP A 73 -36.96 14.77 6.83
CA ASP A 73 -35.92 13.79 7.16
C ASP A 73 -35.99 13.43 8.65
N THR A 74 -36.68 12.34 8.96
CA THR A 74 -36.90 11.87 10.34
C THR A 74 -35.72 11.10 10.91
N TYR A 75 -34.81 10.62 10.05
CA TYR A 75 -33.70 9.74 10.44
C TYR A 75 -32.31 10.37 10.21
N GLY A 76 -32.26 11.56 9.60
CA GLY A 76 -31.01 12.26 9.34
C GLY A 76 -30.21 11.66 8.17
N GLU A 77 -30.87 10.85 7.33
CA GLU A 77 -30.29 10.04 6.26
C GLU A 77 -30.43 10.70 4.87
N ASP A 78 -31.03 11.90 4.79
CA ASP A 78 -31.22 12.56 3.50
C ASP A 78 -29.86 12.82 2.83
N PRO A 79 -29.62 12.30 1.61
CA PRO A 79 -28.33 12.43 0.92
C PRO A 79 -27.97 13.89 0.61
N SER A 80 -28.94 14.80 0.56
CA SER A 80 -28.75 16.23 0.33
C SER A 80 -28.37 17.00 1.60
N ARG A 81 -28.39 16.35 2.76
CA ARG A 81 -28.00 16.94 4.04
C ARG A 81 -26.57 17.46 4.01
N LYS A 82 -26.35 18.69 4.49
CA LYS A 82 -25.02 19.32 4.48
C LYS A 82 -24.10 18.70 5.52
N ILE A 83 -22.80 18.64 5.19
CA ILE A 83 -21.73 18.34 6.14
C ILE A 83 -21.06 19.66 6.53
N LEU A 84 -21.05 19.96 7.83
CA LEU A 84 -20.47 21.18 8.40
C LEU A 84 -19.00 21.00 8.77
N GLY A 85 -18.56 19.77 9.01
CA GLY A 85 -17.19 19.46 9.40
C GLY A 85 -16.86 18.00 9.12
N LEU A 86 -15.61 17.76 8.74
CA LEU A 86 -15.05 16.44 8.52
C LEU A 86 -13.62 16.48 9.04
N SER A 87 -13.33 15.73 10.10
CA SER A 87 -12.04 15.72 10.79
C SER A 87 -11.57 14.30 11.04
N PHE A 88 -10.26 14.09 10.93
CA PHE A 88 -9.60 12.84 11.25
C PHE A 88 -8.70 13.02 12.47
N GLU A 89 -8.70 12.05 13.38
CA GLU A 89 -7.88 12.04 14.58
C GLU A 89 -7.14 10.70 14.73
N SER A 90 -5.88 10.77 15.17
CA SER A 90 -5.09 9.60 15.54
C SER A 90 -5.39 9.24 16.99
N LEU A 91 -5.70 7.97 17.22
CA LEU A 91 -5.87 7.40 18.57
C LEU A 91 -4.73 6.45 18.94
N LEU A 92 -3.67 6.38 18.13
CA LEU A 92 -2.51 5.54 18.39
C LEU A 92 -1.60 6.23 19.40
N ASP A 93 -1.17 5.48 20.41
CA ASP A 93 -0.09 5.91 21.29
C ASP A 93 1.26 5.67 20.61
N GLU A 94 1.87 6.71 20.02
CA GLU A 94 3.13 6.61 19.27
C GLU A 94 4.31 6.11 20.12
N GLU A 95 4.27 6.27 21.45
CA GLU A 95 5.37 5.87 22.34
C GLU A 95 5.33 4.37 22.66
N GLU A 96 4.13 3.79 22.73
CA GLU A 96 3.92 2.37 23.05
C GLU A 96 3.71 1.50 21.81
N ALA A 97 3.31 2.09 20.68
CA ALA A 97 3.00 1.37 19.46
C ALA A 97 4.26 0.84 18.73
N PRO A 98 4.15 -0.30 18.03
CA PRO A 98 5.20 -0.77 17.13
C PRO A 98 5.55 0.27 16.06
N ALA A 99 6.82 0.35 15.69
CA ALA A 99 7.28 1.29 14.66
C ALA A 99 6.59 1.07 13.29
N SER A 100 6.17 -0.17 12.98
CA SER A 100 5.35 -0.51 11.81
C SER A 100 4.01 0.22 11.87
N SER A 101 3.30 0.16 12.99
CA SER A 101 2.01 0.83 13.21
C SER A 101 2.15 2.36 13.11
N CYS A 102 3.18 2.94 13.72
CA CYS A 102 3.45 4.38 13.64
C CYS A 102 3.71 4.83 12.19
N LEU A 103 4.48 4.04 11.41
CA LEU A 103 4.70 4.31 10.00
C LEU A 103 3.39 4.25 9.19
N VAL A 104 2.59 3.18 9.37
CA VAL A 104 1.31 3.00 8.69
C VAL A 104 0.41 4.21 8.91
N GLN A 105 0.27 4.62 10.17
CA GLN A 105 -0.57 5.76 10.50
C GLN A 105 -0.03 7.08 9.92
N ARG A 106 1.28 7.30 9.98
CA ARG A 106 1.90 8.48 9.38
C ARG A 106 1.64 8.58 7.87
N LEU A 107 1.68 7.45 7.15
CA LEU A 107 1.37 7.42 5.71
C LEU A 107 -0.12 7.69 5.43
N ILE A 108 -1.01 7.18 6.27
CA ILE A 108 -2.45 7.46 6.15
C ILE A 108 -2.72 8.96 6.42
N PHE A 109 -2.13 9.56 7.45
CA PHE A 109 -2.28 10.99 7.72
C PHE A 109 -1.63 11.85 6.64
N GLN A 110 -0.50 11.42 6.06
CA GLN A 110 0.07 12.07 4.88
C GLN A 110 -0.94 12.11 3.72
N PHE A 111 -1.68 11.02 3.48
CA PHE A 111 -2.76 11.01 2.50
C PHE A 111 -3.85 11.99 2.88
N ILE A 112 -4.37 11.92 4.10
CA ILE A 112 -5.47 12.75 4.58
C ILE A 112 -5.14 14.23 4.45
N GLU A 113 -3.96 14.65 4.88
CA GLU A 113 -3.48 16.02 4.79
C GLU A 113 -3.27 16.48 3.35
N SER A 114 -2.78 15.58 2.47
CA SER A 114 -2.60 15.89 1.04
C SER A 114 -3.91 16.18 0.31
N GLN A 115 -5.04 15.72 0.85
CA GLN A 115 -6.35 15.98 0.26
C GLN A 115 -6.85 17.41 0.52
N GLY A 116 -6.21 18.20 1.38
CA GLY A 116 -6.64 19.57 1.68
C GLY A 116 -7.96 19.61 2.47
N CYS A 117 -8.88 20.50 2.09
CA CYS A 117 -10.14 20.68 2.82
C CYS A 117 -11.17 19.59 2.46
N TRP A 118 -11.28 18.57 3.31
CA TRP A 118 -12.25 17.48 3.13
C TRP A 118 -13.71 17.96 3.10
N GLN A 119 -14.04 19.04 3.82
CA GLN A 119 -15.38 19.63 3.80
C GLN A 119 -15.74 20.18 2.41
N GLU A 120 -14.79 20.80 1.70
CA GLU A 120 -15.02 21.29 0.34
C GLU A 120 -15.19 20.14 -0.65
N LYS A 121 -14.44 19.05 -0.44
CA LYS A 121 -14.56 17.82 -1.23
C LYS A 121 -15.84 17.07 -0.96
N CYS A 122 -16.34 17.14 0.28
CA CYS A 122 -17.57 16.49 0.67
C CYS A 122 -18.56 17.41 1.42
N PRO A 123 -19.31 18.25 0.69
CA PRO A 123 -20.21 19.22 1.30
C PRO A 123 -21.55 18.63 1.76
N THR A 124 -21.88 17.40 1.38
CA THR A 124 -23.22 16.78 1.61
C THR A 124 -23.12 15.29 1.91
N LEU A 125 -24.10 14.68 2.58
CA LEU A 125 -24.06 13.26 2.94
C LEU A 125 -23.86 12.31 1.74
N ARG A 126 -24.35 12.68 0.55
CA ARG A 126 -24.19 11.90 -0.69
C ARG A 126 -22.74 11.53 -1.05
N CYS A 127 -21.75 12.36 -0.72
CA CYS A 127 -20.34 12.08 -1.04
C CYS A 127 -19.62 11.29 0.04
N LEU A 128 -20.22 11.13 1.22
CA LEU A 128 -19.59 10.45 2.35
C LEU A 128 -19.17 9.01 2.00
N PRO A 129 -19.98 8.19 1.30
CA PRO A 129 -19.56 6.86 0.88
C PRO A 129 -18.28 6.85 0.02
N GLN A 130 -18.10 7.86 -0.84
CA GLN A 130 -16.89 7.97 -1.66
C GLN A 130 -15.67 8.32 -0.80
N VAL A 131 -15.81 9.26 0.13
CA VAL A 131 -14.72 9.60 1.07
C VAL A 131 -14.31 8.38 1.90
N LEU A 132 -15.30 7.65 2.44
CA LEU A 132 -15.05 6.43 3.20
C LEU A 132 -14.32 5.38 2.35
N GLN A 133 -14.71 5.21 1.08
CA GLN A 133 -14.04 4.29 0.17
C GLN A 133 -12.60 4.72 -0.14
N ASP A 134 -12.38 5.99 -0.46
CA ASP A 134 -11.06 6.53 -0.81
C ASP A 134 -10.07 6.36 0.34
N VAL A 135 -10.52 6.64 1.57
CA VAL A 135 -9.73 6.43 2.79
C VAL A 135 -9.52 4.93 3.04
N SER A 136 -10.55 4.10 2.88
CA SER A 136 -10.44 2.64 3.08
C SER A 136 -9.36 2.03 2.22
N VAL A 137 -9.28 2.38 0.92
CA VAL A 137 -8.24 1.86 0.03
C VAL A 137 -6.83 2.17 0.55
N VAL A 138 -6.60 3.41 0.98
CA VAL A 138 -5.30 3.82 1.52
C VAL A 138 -5.00 3.12 2.84
N VAL A 139 -6.00 3.01 3.73
CA VAL A 139 -5.89 2.29 5.01
C VAL A 139 -5.54 0.82 4.76
N THR A 140 -6.23 0.13 3.85
CA THR A 140 -5.92 -1.26 3.48
C THR A 140 -4.49 -1.40 2.98
N HIS A 141 -4.06 -0.54 2.05
CA HIS A 141 -2.71 -0.60 1.49
C HIS A 141 -1.63 -0.38 2.54
N CYS A 142 -1.83 0.61 3.42
CA CYS A 142 -0.89 0.89 4.49
C CYS A 142 -0.92 -0.22 5.55
N ARG A 143 -2.09 -0.78 5.89
CA ARG A 143 -2.20 -1.94 6.78
C ARG A 143 -1.39 -3.13 6.26
N VAL A 144 -1.56 -3.47 4.98
CA VAL A 144 -0.78 -4.53 4.32
C VAL A 144 0.72 -4.23 4.41
N LEU A 145 1.15 -2.99 4.19
CA LEU A 145 2.55 -2.59 4.36
C LEU A 145 3.06 -2.83 5.80
N GLY A 146 2.26 -2.51 6.82
CA GLY A 146 2.59 -2.81 8.22
C GLY A 146 2.81 -4.30 8.45
N GLU A 147 1.90 -5.13 7.94
CA GLU A 147 2.04 -6.60 7.99
C GLU A 147 3.27 -7.10 7.21
N GLU A 148 3.63 -6.44 6.10
CA GLU A 148 4.83 -6.75 5.34
C GLU A 148 6.09 -6.52 6.15
N ILE A 149 6.17 -5.40 6.86
CA ILE A 149 7.30 -5.04 7.72
C ILE A 149 7.42 -6.02 8.88
N GLU A 150 6.34 -6.30 9.60
CA GLU A 150 6.36 -7.25 10.73
C GLU A 150 6.81 -8.64 10.28
N PHE A 151 6.39 -9.06 9.09
CA PHE A 151 6.87 -10.30 8.49
C PHE A 151 8.37 -10.26 8.22
N LEU A 152 8.89 -9.15 7.69
CA LEU A 152 10.32 -9.00 7.39
C LEU A 152 11.17 -8.90 8.67
N GLU A 153 10.67 -8.27 9.73
CA GLU A 153 11.34 -8.27 11.03
C GLU A 153 11.44 -9.68 11.61
N ARG A 154 10.36 -10.47 11.49
CA ARG A 154 10.31 -11.83 12.04
C ARG A 154 11.02 -12.87 11.19
N TRP A 155 10.97 -12.75 9.87
CA TRP A 155 11.41 -13.78 8.91
C TRP A 155 12.49 -13.32 7.94
N GLY A 156 12.98 -12.09 8.07
CA GLY A 156 13.99 -11.46 7.20
C GLY A 156 15.27 -12.27 7.04
N GLY A 157 15.68 -13.00 8.08
CA GLY A 157 16.87 -13.86 8.03
C GLY A 157 16.85 -14.88 6.89
N LYS A 158 15.66 -15.35 6.46
CA LYS A 158 15.51 -16.24 5.30
C LYS A 158 15.94 -15.60 3.96
N PHE A 159 15.99 -14.26 3.93
CA PHE A 159 16.31 -13.45 2.76
C PHE A 159 17.69 -12.79 2.88
N ASN A 160 18.54 -13.21 3.82
CA ASN A 160 19.79 -12.51 4.18
C ASN A 160 19.56 -11.07 4.66
N LEU A 161 18.34 -10.74 5.09
CA LEU A 161 17.99 -9.47 5.71
C LEU A 161 18.28 -9.58 7.21
N LEU A 162 19.30 -8.86 7.66
CA LEU A 162 19.77 -8.87 9.04
C LEU A 162 18.92 -7.96 9.94
N LYS A 163 18.47 -6.83 9.42
CA LYS A 163 17.79 -5.81 10.20
C LYS A 163 16.83 -5.00 9.33
N VAL A 164 15.68 -4.68 9.90
CA VAL A 164 14.75 -3.66 9.43
C VAL A 164 14.80 -2.52 10.44
N GLU A 165 14.94 -1.28 9.97
CA GLU A 165 14.80 -0.09 10.81
C GLU A 165 13.83 0.88 10.15
N ILE A 166 12.99 1.52 10.96
CA ILE A 166 12.04 2.52 10.49
C ILE A 166 12.48 3.87 11.05
N SER A 167 12.53 4.86 10.19
CA SER A 167 12.84 6.24 10.54
C SER A 167 11.91 7.15 9.78
N ASP A 168 10.96 7.77 10.48
CA ASP A 168 9.92 8.58 9.86
C ASP A 168 9.09 7.80 8.81
N THR A 169 9.22 8.14 7.53
CA THR A 169 8.59 7.48 6.38
C THR A 169 9.57 6.59 5.61
N GLN A 170 10.76 6.36 6.16
CA GLN A 170 11.81 5.56 5.54
C GLN A 170 11.95 4.19 6.20
N VAL A 171 12.06 3.16 5.37
CA VAL A 171 12.38 1.79 5.81
C VAL A 171 13.79 1.45 5.34
N LYS A 172 14.67 1.16 6.29
CA LYS A 172 16.05 0.73 6.06
C LYS A 172 16.15 -0.78 6.19
N LEU A 173 16.74 -1.40 5.19
CA LEU A 173 16.87 -2.84 5.07
C LEU A 173 18.36 -3.20 4.98
N LEU A 174 18.92 -3.75 6.06
CA LEU A 174 20.32 -4.16 6.11
C LEU A 174 20.47 -5.60 5.65
N PHE A 175 21.08 -5.80 4.49
CA PHE A 175 21.40 -7.12 3.95
C PHE A 175 22.84 -7.52 4.26
N SER A 176 23.06 -8.81 4.52
CA SER A 176 24.39 -9.38 4.59
C SER A 176 24.39 -10.84 4.21
N ALA A 177 25.26 -11.21 3.26
CA ALA A 177 25.43 -12.57 2.81
C ALA A 177 26.92 -12.89 2.67
N LEU A 178 27.37 -13.94 3.36
CA LEU A 178 28.77 -14.36 3.31
C LEU A 178 29.12 -15.03 1.98
N ALA A 179 28.21 -15.79 1.38
CA ALA A 179 28.43 -16.52 0.13
C ALA A 179 28.93 -15.60 -1.00
N VAL A 180 28.29 -14.44 -1.16
CA VAL A 180 28.66 -13.43 -2.16
C VAL A 180 29.55 -12.30 -1.58
N LEU A 181 30.02 -12.46 -0.33
CA LEU A 181 30.82 -11.48 0.41
C LEU A 181 30.24 -10.06 0.32
N ALA A 182 28.94 -9.91 0.58
CA ALA A 182 28.24 -8.65 0.46
C ALA A 182 27.59 -8.20 1.77
N LYS A 183 27.64 -6.90 2.01
CA LYS A 183 26.88 -6.22 3.07
C LYS A 183 26.52 -4.81 2.61
N PHE A 184 25.24 -4.49 2.61
CA PHE A 184 24.75 -3.19 2.18
C PHE A 184 23.40 -2.91 2.82
N GLU A 185 23.05 -1.63 2.89
CA GLU A 185 21.76 -1.17 3.39
C GLU A 185 21.00 -0.49 2.27
N VAL A 186 19.71 -0.80 2.14
CA VAL A 186 18.78 -0.14 1.21
C VAL A 186 17.81 0.69 2.04
N THR A 187 17.77 1.99 1.80
CA THR A 187 16.76 2.88 2.38
C THR A 187 15.67 3.09 1.34
N LEU A 188 14.43 2.76 1.66
CA LEU A 188 13.25 3.00 0.83
C LEU A 188 12.45 4.15 1.46
N SER A 189 12.15 5.18 0.68
CA SER A 189 11.25 6.27 1.10
C SER A 189 9.83 5.93 0.69
N LEU A 190 8.95 5.80 1.68
CA LEU A 190 7.55 5.44 1.47
C LEU A 190 6.68 6.70 1.43
N SER A 191 5.50 6.55 0.84
CA SER A 191 4.46 7.56 0.86
C SER A 191 3.08 6.90 0.86
N ALA A 192 2.05 7.71 1.07
CA ALA A 192 0.65 7.34 0.90
C ALA A 192 0.30 6.66 -0.44
N GLN A 193 1.16 6.77 -1.47
CA GLN A 193 0.94 6.15 -2.77
C GLN A 193 1.42 4.69 -2.85
N TYR A 194 1.97 4.15 -1.75
CA TYR A 194 2.27 2.72 -1.67
C TYR A 194 0.98 1.88 -1.80
N PRO A 195 0.99 0.73 -2.50
CA PRO A 195 2.11 0.14 -3.26
C PRO A 195 2.16 0.56 -4.73
N SER A 196 1.36 1.53 -5.15
CA SER A 196 1.07 1.85 -6.57
C SER A 196 2.16 2.68 -7.26
N ALA A 197 3.11 3.25 -6.52
CA ALA A 197 4.21 4.05 -7.06
C ALA A 197 5.57 3.35 -6.89
N SER A 198 6.51 3.66 -7.79
CA SER A 198 7.92 3.28 -7.62
C SER A 198 8.50 3.95 -6.38
N LEU A 199 9.29 3.22 -5.59
CA LEU A 199 9.86 3.72 -4.36
C LEU A 199 11.17 4.46 -4.62
N PRO A 200 11.30 5.74 -4.25
CA PRO A 200 12.61 6.37 -4.14
C PRO A 200 13.48 5.60 -3.16
N PHE A 201 14.74 5.39 -3.51
CA PHE A 201 15.64 4.60 -2.68
C PHE A 201 17.07 5.17 -2.67
N ALA A 202 17.82 4.78 -1.65
CA ALA A 202 19.25 5.04 -1.53
C ALA A 202 19.96 3.77 -1.06
N VAL A 203 21.21 3.57 -1.51
CA VAL A 203 22.00 2.39 -1.15
C VAL A 203 23.28 2.79 -0.42
N GLN A 204 23.48 2.23 0.77
CA GLN A 204 24.73 2.36 1.50
C GLN A 204 25.50 1.04 1.44
N LYS A 205 26.50 0.99 0.56
CA LYS A 205 27.40 -0.16 0.43
C LYS A 205 28.38 -0.22 1.61
N ARG A 206 28.54 -1.40 2.22
CA ARG A 206 29.53 -1.64 3.29
C ARG A 206 30.62 -2.61 2.84
N ILE A 207 30.25 -3.73 2.20
CA ILE A 207 31.13 -4.79 1.71
C ILE A 207 30.60 -5.30 0.36
N GLY A 208 31.49 -5.65 -0.56
CA GLY A 208 31.15 -6.19 -1.87
C GLY A 208 30.92 -5.11 -2.93
N ASN A 209 30.31 -5.51 -4.05
CA ASN A 209 30.13 -4.65 -5.23
C ASN A 209 28.68 -4.21 -5.48
N ILE A 210 27.72 -4.67 -4.66
CA ILE A 210 26.30 -4.31 -4.81
C ILE A 210 26.10 -2.85 -4.41
N GLY A 211 25.63 -2.04 -5.36
CA GLY A 211 25.34 -0.62 -5.20
C GLY A 211 24.00 -0.23 -5.82
N GLU A 212 23.86 1.06 -6.14
CA GLU A 212 22.59 1.60 -6.66
C GLU A 212 22.16 1.00 -8.00
N MET A 213 23.10 0.69 -8.90
CA MET A 213 22.77 0.15 -10.22
C MET A 213 22.11 -1.23 -10.11
N GLU A 214 22.67 -2.13 -9.30
CA GLU A 214 22.14 -3.47 -9.10
C GLU A 214 20.77 -3.43 -8.43
N ILE A 215 20.60 -2.56 -7.43
CA ILE A 215 19.32 -2.39 -6.73
C ILE A 215 18.27 -1.75 -7.64
N SER A 216 18.65 -0.74 -8.44
CA SER A 216 17.77 -0.12 -9.44
C SER A 216 17.21 -1.15 -10.43
N ALA A 217 18.08 -2.02 -10.94
CA ALA A 217 17.67 -3.09 -11.85
C ALA A 217 16.68 -4.06 -11.21
N VAL A 218 16.87 -4.39 -9.92
CA VAL A 218 15.90 -5.22 -9.17
C VAL A 218 14.57 -4.51 -8.99
N LEU A 219 14.56 -3.25 -8.56
CA LEU A 219 13.31 -2.50 -8.33
C LEU A 219 12.53 -2.30 -9.63
N ALA A 220 13.22 -2.09 -10.76
CA ALA A 220 12.58 -1.95 -12.07
C ALA A 220 11.90 -3.25 -12.55
N ASP A 221 12.38 -4.42 -12.12
CA ASP A 221 11.83 -5.72 -12.49
C ASP A 221 10.65 -6.16 -11.61
N VAL A 222 10.46 -5.54 -10.44
CA VAL A 222 9.35 -5.88 -9.55
C VAL A 222 8.15 -4.97 -9.86
N PRO A 223 7.01 -5.51 -10.31
CA PRO A 223 5.82 -4.71 -10.55
C PRO A 223 5.27 -4.14 -9.24
N VAL A 224 4.76 -2.92 -9.27
CA VAL A 224 3.98 -2.30 -8.18
C VAL A 224 2.73 -3.13 -7.82
N GLY A 225 2.09 -2.83 -6.69
CA GLY A 225 0.85 -3.51 -6.24
C GLY A 225 1.05 -4.45 -5.04
N HIS A 226 0.03 -5.25 -4.70
CA HIS A 226 0.00 -6.08 -3.48
C HIS A 226 1.33 -6.77 -3.10
N HIS A 227 1.70 -6.68 -1.82
CA HIS A 227 2.94 -7.21 -1.24
C HIS A 227 4.24 -6.70 -1.90
N TYR A 228 4.28 -5.42 -2.30
CA TYR A 228 5.39 -4.88 -3.07
C TYR A 228 6.74 -4.97 -2.34
N LEU A 229 6.79 -4.57 -1.07
CA LEU A 229 8.00 -4.58 -0.26
C LEU A 229 8.55 -6.00 -0.09
N ARG A 230 7.69 -6.98 0.23
CA ARG A 230 8.09 -8.39 0.34
C ARG A 230 8.61 -8.92 -0.99
N ARG A 231 8.00 -8.54 -2.11
CA ARG A 231 8.45 -8.93 -3.46
C ARG A 231 9.81 -8.33 -3.80
N ILE A 232 10.05 -7.06 -3.46
CA ILE A 232 11.37 -6.40 -3.59
C ILE A 232 12.43 -7.17 -2.79
N VAL A 233 12.21 -7.40 -1.49
CA VAL A 233 13.17 -8.10 -0.63
C VAL A 233 13.47 -9.52 -1.16
N SER A 234 12.42 -10.24 -1.57
CA SER A 234 12.56 -11.57 -2.16
C SER A 234 13.40 -11.54 -3.43
N LYS A 235 13.19 -10.54 -4.29
CA LYS A 235 13.95 -10.39 -5.54
C LYS A 235 15.40 -10.01 -5.29
N ILE A 236 15.68 -9.09 -4.36
CA ILE A 236 17.05 -8.75 -3.94
C ILE A 236 17.78 -10.02 -3.48
N HIS A 237 17.14 -10.81 -2.61
CA HIS A 237 17.72 -12.06 -2.13
C HIS A 237 18.05 -13.02 -3.28
N GLN A 238 17.10 -13.24 -4.19
CA GLN A 238 17.25 -14.19 -5.28
C GLN A 238 18.28 -13.75 -6.32
N SER A 239 18.28 -12.47 -6.69
CA SER A 239 19.11 -11.95 -7.78
C SER A 239 20.53 -11.56 -7.35
N LEU A 240 20.71 -11.12 -6.11
CA LEU A 240 21.96 -10.52 -5.67
C LEU A 240 22.67 -11.27 -4.53
N LEU A 241 21.95 -12.09 -3.75
CA LEU A 241 22.48 -12.68 -2.51
C LEU A 241 22.51 -14.20 -2.49
N ARG A 242 21.90 -14.87 -3.47
CA ARG A 242 22.12 -16.30 -3.69
C ARG A 242 23.39 -16.50 -4.50
N ASP A 243 24.14 -17.53 -4.12
CA ASP A 243 25.28 -18.00 -4.89
C ASP A 243 24.81 -18.49 -6.28
N PRO A 244 25.59 -18.34 -7.36
CA PRO A 244 25.27 -18.91 -8.67
C PRO A 244 25.11 -20.43 -8.67
#